data_AF-Q03VM5-F1
#
_entry.id   AF-Q03VM5-F1
#
_cell.length_a   1.000
_cell.length_b   1.000
_cell.length_c   1.000
_cell.angle_alpha   90.00
_cell.angle_beta   90.00
_cell.angle_gamma   90.00
#
_symmetry.space_group_name_H-M   'P 1'
#
loop_
_entity.id
_entity.type
_entity.pdbx_description
1 polymer ?
#
loop_
_entity_poly.entity_id
_entity_poly.type
_entity_poly.pdbx_seq_one_letter_code
_entity_poly.pdbx_strand_id
1 'polypeptide(L)'
;MRKNETLKKLNDIKITAHFWNWLPDIQVAIEIYESRNDAYSVLLPFFFTYLEETIRSTTTEYGMLDPRNQSNRKKKVGKELIQFAISENSDNPQLVHILNDILENHYGKFSPFAGGQNRNNVGHGVVHPRFWTEEDFENVVNDIAKLSPYAGF
;
A
#
# COMPACT_ATOMS: atom_id res chain seq x y z
N MET A 1 17.33 -6.83 13.87
CA MET A 1 16.16 -6.56 14.74
C MET A 1 14.99 -6.04 13.91
N ARG A 2 15.17 -4.97 13.11
CA ARG A 2 14.15 -4.40 12.22
C ARG A 2 13.55 -5.40 11.20
N LYS A 3 14.38 -6.11 10.42
CA LYS A 3 13.91 -7.14 9.47
C LYS A 3 12.92 -8.17 10.04
N ASN A 4 13.16 -8.70 11.25
CA ASN A 4 12.26 -9.68 11.88
C ASN A 4 10.92 -9.05 12.27
N GLU A 5 10.92 -7.78 12.68
CA GLU A 5 9.70 -7.04 12.97
C GLU A 5 8.90 -6.78 11.69
N THR A 6 9.57 -6.38 10.62
CA THR A 6 8.97 -6.22 9.29
C THR A 6 8.38 -7.54 8.78
N LEU A 7 9.10 -8.65 8.93
CA LEU A 7 8.59 -9.99 8.58
C LEU A 7 7.37 -10.39 9.41
N LYS A 8 7.34 -10.04 10.70
CA LYS A 8 6.14 -10.25 11.53
C LYS A 8 4.95 -9.48 10.96
N LYS A 9 5.12 -8.19 10.68
CA LYS A 9 4.07 -7.33 10.09
C LYS A 9 3.60 -7.85 8.73
N LEU A 10 4.52 -8.30 7.88
CA LEU A 10 4.18 -8.93 6.60
C LEU A 10 3.36 -10.20 6.76
N ASN A 11 3.67 -11.03 7.77
CA ASN A 11 2.86 -12.20 8.07
C ASN A 11 1.49 -11.83 8.65
N ASP A 12 1.39 -10.76 9.43
CA ASP A 12 0.09 -10.23 9.90
C ASP A 12 -0.76 -9.75 8.71
N ILE A 13 -0.16 -9.01 7.77
CA ILE A 13 -0.80 -8.58 6.51
C ILE A 13 -1.28 -9.77 5.69
N LYS A 14 -0.48 -10.84 5.63
CA LYS A 14 -0.81 -12.06 4.90
C LYS A 14 -2.10 -12.71 5.41
N ILE A 15 -2.38 -12.65 6.71
CA ILE A 15 -3.57 -13.25 7.33
C ILE A 15 -4.85 -12.57 6.85
N THR A 16 -4.82 -11.25 6.62
CA THR A 16 -5.98 -10.48 6.18
C THR A 16 -6.02 -10.29 4.67
N ALA A 17 -5.04 -10.78 3.91
CA ALA A 17 -4.99 -10.61 2.46
C ALA A 17 -6.09 -11.42 1.77
N HIS A 18 -6.67 -10.86 0.70
CA HIS A 18 -7.65 -11.58 -0.11
C HIS A 18 -7.03 -12.88 -0.67
N PHE A 19 -7.63 -14.03 -0.32
CA PHE A 19 -7.08 -15.36 -0.57
C PHE A 19 -6.74 -15.62 -2.05
N TRP A 20 -7.60 -15.21 -2.99
CA TRP A 20 -7.38 -15.49 -4.42
C TRP A 20 -6.55 -14.44 -5.16
N ASN A 21 -6.60 -13.18 -4.73
CA ASN A 21 -6.08 -12.05 -5.51
C ASN A 21 -4.71 -11.60 -5.03
N TRP A 22 -4.44 -11.74 -3.73
CA TRP A 22 -3.26 -11.12 -3.11
C TRP A 22 -2.44 -12.06 -2.24
N LEU A 23 -3.07 -13.04 -1.57
CA LEU A 23 -2.34 -13.97 -0.71
C LEU A 23 -1.15 -14.66 -1.42
N PRO A 24 -1.27 -15.18 -2.66
CA PRO A 24 -0.13 -15.78 -3.37
C PRO A 24 1.01 -14.78 -3.59
N ASP A 25 0.70 -13.56 -4.01
CA ASP A 25 1.69 -12.53 -4.31
C ASP A 25 2.38 -12.02 -3.04
N ILE A 26 1.62 -11.85 -1.94
CA ILE A 26 2.17 -11.48 -0.63
C ILE A 26 3.10 -12.58 -0.10
N GLN A 27 2.74 -13.85 -0.29
CA GLN A 27 3.59 -14.98 0.12
C GLN A 27 4.93 -14.96 -0.64
N VAL A 28 4.90 -14.76 -1.97
CA VAL A 28 6.12 -14.62 -2.78
C VAL A 28 6.95 -13.40 -2.33
N ALA A 29 6.30 -12.28 -2.06
CA ALA A 29 6.97 -11.07 -1.60
C ALA A 29 7.70 -11.28 -0.25
N ILE A 30 7.09 -12.03 0.68
CA ILE A 30 7.71 -12.43 1.95
C ILE A 30 8.95 -13.29 1.69
N GLU A 31 8.85 -14.32 0.87
CA GLU A 31 9.98 -15.21 0.54
C GLU A 31 11.16 -14.44 -0.08
N ILE A 32 10.86 -13.48 -0.96
CA ILE A 32 11.87 -12.59 -1.55
C ILE A 32 12.52 -11.71 -0.47
N TYR A 33 11.73 -11.08 0.40
CA TYR A 33 12.26 -10.25 1.48
C TYR A 33 13.09 -11.06 2.49
N GLU A 34 12.68 -12.29 2.81
CA GLU A 34 13.44 -13.20 3.67
C GLU A 34 14.80 -13.53 3.07
N SER A 35 14.83 -13.91 1.78
CA SER A 35 16.03 -14.39 1.09
C SER A 35 17.07 -13.29 0.81
N ARG A 36 16.68 -12.01 0.77
CA ARG A 36 17.57 -10.91 0.36
C ARG A 36 17.37 -9.63 1.16
N ASN A 37 18.47 -8.98 1.54
CA ASN A 37 18.40 -7.70 2.27
C ASN A 37 18.17 -6.48 1.36
N ASP A 38 18.46 -6.59 0.06
CA ASP A 38 18.28 -5.52 -0.93
C ASP A 38 16.91 -5.57 -1.65
N ALA A 39 16.10 -6.58 -1.32
CA ALA A 39 14.79 -6.83 -1.92
C ALA A 39 13.80 -5.67 -1.73
N TYR A 40 13.96 -4.87 -0.67
CA TYR A 40 13.06 -3.75 -0.35
C TYR A 40 12.87 -2.81 -1.55
N SER A 41 13.91 -2.58 -2.34
CA SER A 41 13.86 -1.66 -3.50
C SER A 41 13.00 -2.20 -4.65
N VAL A 42 12.87 -3.52 -4.76
CA VAL A 42 11.99 -4.20 -5.74
C VAL A 42 10.56 -4.32 -5.20
N LEU A 43 10.43 -4.56 -3.90
CA LEU A 43 9.14 -4.78 -3.24
C LEU A 43 8.39 -3.48 -2.95
N LEU A 44 9.08 -2.36 -2.74
CA LEU A 44 8.46 -1.09 -2.40
C LEU A 44 7.37 -0.64 -3.40
N PRO A 45 7.60 -0.63 -4.73
CA PRO A 45 6.54 -0.34 -5.70
C PRO A 45 5.33 -1.28 -5.57
N PHE A 46 5.58 -2.58 -5.38
CA PHE A 46 4.54 -3.59 -5.23
C PHE A 46 3.70 -3.35 -3.97
N PHE A 47 4.32 -3.07 -2.82
CA PHE A 47 3.60 -2.80 -1.58
C PHE A 47 2.82 -1.49 -1.63
N PHE A 48 3.26 -0.51 -2.41
CA PHE A 48 2.45 0.66 -2.71
C PHE A 48 1.18 0.33 -3.49
N THR A 49 1.26 -0.58 -4.46
CA THR A 49 0.07 -1.10 -5.15
C THR A 49 -0.85 -1.84 -4.18
N TYR A 50 -0.30 -2.69 -3.32
CA TYR A 50 -1.10 -3.41 -2.32
C TYR A 50 -1.74 -2.47 -1.27
N LEU A 51 -1.03 -1.39 -0.87
CA LEU A 51 -1.59 -0.34 -0.02
C LEU A 51 -2.80 0.33 -0.68
N GLU A 52 -2.69 0.75 -1.95
CA GLU A 52 -3.82 1.33 -2.68
C GLU A 52 -5.00 0.37 -2.74
N GLU A 53 -4.76 -0.92 -2.94
CA GLU A 53 -5.83 -1.92 -2.97
C GLU A 53 -6.46 -2.15 -1.59
N THR A 54 -5.66 -2.20 -0.54
CA THR A 54 -6.15 -2.33 0.84
C THR A 54 -7.05 -1.14 1.19
N ILE A 55 -6.65 0.08 0.82
CA ILE A 55 -7.47 1.29 0.97
C ILE A 55 -8.75 1.16 0.12
N ARG A 56 -8.66 0.70 -1.13
CA ARG A 56 -9.84 0.53 -1.99
C ARG A 56 -10.83 -0.45 -1.40
N SER A 57 -10.37 -1.52 -0.75
CA SER A 57 -11.21 -2.51 -0.10
C SER A 57 -12.09 -1.92 1.00
N THR A 58 -11.72 -0.77 1.58
CA THR A 58 -12.53 -0.04 2.56
C THR A 58 -13.56 0.88 1.92
N THR A 59 -13.77 0.80 0.60
CA THR A 59 -14.65 1.71 -0.14
C THR A 59 -15.65 0.94 -0.99
N THR A 60 -16.70 1.62 -1.39
CA THR A 60 -17.68 1.10 -2.36
C THR A 60 -17.11 0.90 -3.76
N GLU A 61 -15.88 1.38 -4.04
CA GLU A 61 -15.18 1.13 -5.30
C GLU A 61 -14.40 -0.21 -5.32
N TYR A 62 -14.45 -1.00 -4.25
CA TYR A 62 -13.90 -2.36 -4.26
C TYR A 62 -14.65 -3.30 -5.23
N GLY A 63 -13.93 -4.26 -5.82
CA GLY A 63 -14.49 -5.26 -6.74
C GLY A 63 -14.03 -5.13 -8.19
N MET A 64 -14.25 -6.21 -8.95
CA MET A 64 -13.78 -6.33 -10.34
C MET A 64 -14.46 -5.32 -11.27
N LEU A 65 -13.70 -4.79 -12.22
CA LEU A 65 -14.23 -3.97 -13.30
C LEU A 65 -15.05 -4.85 -14.25
N ASP A 66 -16.35 -4.58 -14.41
CA ASP A 66 -17.08 -5.03 -15.62
C ASP A 66 -16.54 -4.28 -16.86
N PRO A 67 -15.82 -4.94 -17.79
CA PRO A 67 -15.24 -4.28 -18.96
C PRO A 67 -16.27 -3.59 -19.87
N ARG A 68 -17.56 -3.88 -19.71
CA ARG A 68 -18.67 -3.26 -20.45
C ARG A 68 -19.23 -2.02 -19.77
N ASN A 69 -18.91 -1.79 -18.50
CA ASN A 69 -19.41 -0.65 -17.74
C ASN A 69 -18.47 0.57 -17.89
N GLN A 70 -18.94 1.61 -18.57
CA GLN A 70 -18.16 2.84 -18.78
C GLN A 70 -17.86 3.60 -17.47
N SER A 71 -18.60 3.36 -16.37
CA SER A 71 -18.28 3.95 -15.06
C SER A 71 -16.95 3.47 -14.49
N ASN A 72 -16.43 2.32 -14.95
CA ASN A 72 -15.12 1.79 -14.54
C ASN A 72 -13.93 2.67 -14.95
N ARG A 73 -14.13 3.59 -15.90
CA ARG A 73 -13.11 4.58 -16.29
C ARG A 73 -12.94 5.70 -15.26
N LYS A 74 -13.73 5.72 -14.17
CA LYS A 74 -13.74 6.78 -13.15
C LYS A 74 -13.25 6.32 -11.77
N LYS A 75 -12.69 5.11 -11.64
CA LYS A 75 -12.17 4.66 -10.34
C LYS A 75 -11.06 5.60 -9.88
N LYS A 76 -11.14 6.01 -8.61
CA LYS A 76 -10.17 6.92 -8.00
C LYS A 76 -8.88 6.17 -7.71
N VAL A 77 -7.75 6.86 -7.83
CA VAL A 77 -6.41 6.31 -7.54
C VAL A 77 -5.60 7.32 -6.74
N GLY A 78 -4.54 6.85 -6.10
CA GLY A 78 -3.67 7.70 -5.30
C GLY A 78 -4.43 8.56 -4.29
N LYS A 79 -4.15 9.86 -4.26
CA LYS A 79 -4.76 10.80 -3.29
C LYS A 79 -6.29 10.83 -3.34
N GLU A 80 -6.89 10.77 -4.53
CA GLU A 80 -8.34 10.82 -4.68
C GLU A 80 -9.02 9.60 -4.05
N LEU A 81 -8.38 8.42 -4.12
CA LEU A 81 -8.87 7.20 -3.50
C LEU A 81 -8.89 7.32 -1.98
N ILE A 82 -7.82 7.83 -1.38
CA ILE A 82 -7.68 7.90 0.08
C ILE A 82 -8.65 8.93 0.65
N GLN A 83 -8.79 10.08 -0.02
CA GLN A 83 -9.79 11.08 0.34
C GLN A 83 -11.22 10.52 0.27
N PHE A 84 -11.48 9.67 -0.73
CA PHE A 84 -12.76 8.99 -0.84
C PHE A 84 -12.98 7.97 0.28
N ALA A 85 -11.97 7.16 0.60
CA ALA A 85 -12.03 6.22 1.72
C ALA A 85 -12.27 6.93 3.06
N ILE A 86 -11.62 8.07 3.30
CA ILE A 86 -11.86 8.91 4.48
C ILE A 86 -13.31 9.38 4.53
N SER A 87 -13.86 9.81 3.38
CA SER A 87 -15.24 10.31 3.32
C SER A 87 -16.29 9.22 3.58
N GLU A 88 -16.08 8.01 3.05
CA GLU A 88 -17.04 6.90 3.21
C GLU A 88 -16.99 6.28 4.61
N ASN A 89 -15.87 6.38 5.32
CA ASN A 89 -15.66 5.79 6.65
C ASN A 89 -15.68 6.83 7.78
N SER A 90 -16.35 7.98 7.57
CA SER A 90 -16.36 9.10 8.53
C SER A 90 -16.93 8.74 9.91
N ASP A 91 -17.67 7.64 10.02
CA ASP A 91 -18.23 7.06 11.24
C ASP A 91 -17.26 6.15 12.01
N ASN A 92 -16.07 5.86 11.45
CA ASN A 92 -14.99 5.11 12.08
C ASN A 92 -13.75 5.99 12.31
N PRO A 93 -13.65 6.70 13.46
CA PRO A 93 -12.56 7.62 13.73
C PRO A 93 -11.16 6.99 13.70
N GLN A 94 -11.05 5.71 14.08
CA GLN A 94 -9.76 5.01 14.10
C GLN A 94 -9.24 4.76 12.68
N LEU A 95 -10.11 4.26 11.79
CA LEU A 95 -9.77 4.08 10.38
C LEU A 95 -9.47 5.42 9.71
N VAL A 96 -10.27 6.45 9.96
CA VAL A 96 -10.04 7.80 9.40
C VAL A 96 -8.69 8.36 9.85
N HIS A 97 -8.28 8.16 11.10
CA HIS A 97 -6.96 8.58 11.56
C HIS A 97 -5.84 7.89 10.79
N ILE A 98 -5.92 6.56 10.63
CA ILE A 98 -4.93 5.78 9.87
C ILE A 98 -4.85 6.24 8.40
N LEU A 99 -6.01 6.49 7.77
CA LEU A 99 -6.05 6.95 6.37
C LEU A 99 -5.46 8.36 6.19
N ASN A 100 -5.66 9.26 7.16
CA ASN A 100 -5.03 10.59 7.15
C ASN A 100 -3.52 10.49 7.29
N ASP A 101 -3.03 9.67 8.23
CA ASP A 101 -1.59 9.43 8.39
C ASP A 101 -0.97 8.90 7.09
N ILE A 102 -1.61 7.91 6.45
CA ILE A 102 -1.17 7.36 5.15
C ILE A 102 -1.15 8.46 4.08
N LEU A 103 -2.21 9.27 3.99
CA LEU A 103 -2.31 10.35 3.01
C LEU A 103 -1.16 11.36 3.16
N GLU A 104 -0.84 11.74 4.39
CA GLU A 104 0.23 12.69 4.71
C GLU A 104 1.63 12.11 4.48
N ASN A 105 1.85 10.87 4.93
CA ASN A 105 3.16 10.20 4.86
C ASN A 105 3.55 9.81 3.43
N HIS A 106 2.57 9.36 2.62
CA HIS A 106 2.86 8.63 1.40
C HIS A 106 2.37 9.26 0.10
N TYR A 107 1.45 10.24 0.14
CA TYR A 107 0.80 10.77 -1.07
C TYR A 107 1.01 12.28 -1.25
N GLY A 108 2.22 12.73 -0.90
CA GLY A 108 2.70 14.07 -1.17
C GLY A 108 2.91 14.35 -2.66
N LYS A 109 3.14 15.62 -3.01
CA LYS A 109 3.54 15.99 -4.38
C LYS A 109 4.88 15.34 -4.72
N PHE A 110 5.07 15.00 -6.00
CA PHE A 110 6.38 14.57 -6.49
C PHE A 110 7.46 15.60 -6.12
N SER A 111 8.62 15.10 -5.67
CA SER A 111 9.79 15.93 -5.37
C SER A 111 11.06 15.21 -5.79
N PRO A 112 11.96 15.81 -6.58
CA PRO A 112 13.24 15.18 -6.93
C PRO A 112 14.17 14.97 -5.73
N PHE A 113 13.84 15.55 -4.58
CA PHE A 113 14.58 15.42 -3.32
C PHE A 113 13.94 14.44 -2.34
N ALA A 114 12.77 13.88 -2.65
CA ALA A 114 12.11 12.85 -1.84
C ALA A 114 12.54 11.45 -2.29
N GLY A 115 12.67 10.53 -1.33
CA GLY A 115 13.05 9.13 -1.53
C GLY A 115 11.83 8.23 -1.75
N GLY A 116 11.91 7.00 -1.23
CA GLY A 116 10.90 5.96 -1.42
C GLY A 116 9.62 6.15 -0.60
N GLN A 117 9.63 7.04 0.39
CA GLN A 117 8.48 7.25 1.28
C GLN A 117 7.24 7.78 0.55
N ASN A 118 7.40 8.44 -0.59
CA ASN A 118 6.28 9.00 -1.36
C ASN A 118 5.94 8.09 -2.55
N ARG A 119 4.69 7.62 -2.62
CA ARG A 119 4.15 6.82 -3.72
C ARG A 119 4.42 7.42 -5.10
N ASN A 120 4.36 8.74 -5.22
CA ASN A 120 4.58 9.46 -6.48
C ASN A 120 6.06 9.48 -6.91
N ASN A 121 6.98 9.12 -6.01
CA ASN A 121 8.41 8.99 -6.26
C ASN A 121 8.85 7.55 -6.56
N VAL A 122 7.98 6.55 -6.42
CA VAL A 122 8.33 5.12 -6.61
C VAL A 122 8.13 4.65 -8.06
N GLY A 123 8.26 5.56 -9.02
CA GLY A 123 8.35 5.20 -10.44
C GLY A 123 9.80 4.94 -10.81
N HIS A 124 10.16 3.70 -11.18
CA HIS A 124 11.52 3.33 -11.59
C HIS A 124 12.09 4.19 -12.74
N GLY A 125 11.22 4.67 -13.64
CA GLY A 125 11.60 5.56 -14.75
C GLY A 125 11.74 7.03 -14.35
N VAL A 126 11.47 7.39 -13.09
CA VAL A 126 11.45 8.77 -12.60
C VAL A 126 12.49 8.98 -11.50
N VAL A 127 12.49 8.14 -10.47
CA VAL A 127 13.48 8.15 -9.38
C VAL A 127 14.22 6.83 -9.37
N HIS A 128 15.53 6.89 -9.39
CA HIS A 128 16.35 5.67 -9.37
C HIS A 128 16.21 4.96 -8.00
N PRO A 129 15.98 3.63 -7.97
CA PRO A 129 15.76 2.87 -6.72
C PRO A 129 16.84 2.99 -5.65
N ARG A 130 18.07 3.35 -6.06
CA ARG A 130 19.19 3.66 -5.14
C ARG A 130 18.86 4.76 -4.11
N PHE A 131 17.85 5.58 -4.36
CA PHE A 131 17.40 6.64 -3.46
C PHE A 131 16.26 6.19 -2.53
N TRP A 132 15.84 4.93 -2.64
CA TRP A 132 14.90 4.32 -1.72
C TRP A 132 15.68 3.57 -0.65
N THR A 133 15.16 3.62 0.56
CA THR A 133 15.77 3.03 1.74
C THR A 133 14.95 1.83 2.22
N GLU A 134 15.55 0.96 3.02
CA GLU A 134 14.79 -0.08 3.71
C GLU A 134 13.74 0.53 4.63
N GLU A 135 14.04 1.66 5.27
CA GLU A 135 13.10 2.39 6.13
C GLU A 135 11.84 2.86 5.37
N ASP A 136 11.98 3.32 4.13
CA ASP A 136 10.83 3.67 3.27
C ASP A 136 9.88 2.48 3.12
N PHE A 137 10.43 1.29 2.88
CA PHE A 137 9.68 0.04 2.78
C PHE A 137 9.06 -0.39 4.10
N GLU A 138 9.82 -0.34 5.19
CA GLU A 138 9.34 -0.69 6.53
C GLU A 138 8.17 0.20 6.96
N ASN A 139 8.21 1.49 6.62
CA ASN A 139 7.13 2.44 6.90
C ASN A 139 5.86 2.10 6.13
N VAL A 140 5.96 1.80 4.83
CA VAL A 140 4.80 1.37 4.03
C VAL A 140 4.20 0.08 4.57
N VAL A 141 5.04 -0.93 4.89
CA VAL A 141 4.57 -2.19 5.51
C VAL A 141 3.89 -1.93 6.85
N ASN A 142 4.43 -1.04 7.66
CA ASN A 142 3.86 -0.69 8.96
C ASN A 142 2.46 -0.06 8.83
N ASP A 143 2.27 0.85 7.88
CA ASP A 143 0.97 1.49 7.69
C ASP A 143 -0.05 0.55 7.03
N ILE A 144 0.39 -0.35 6.14
CA ILE A 144 -0.48 -1.45 5.65
C ILE A 144 -0.88 -2.35 6.81
N ALA A 145 0.04 -2.72 7.70
CA ALA A 145 -0.28 -3.59 8.84
C ALA A 145 -1.33 -2.95 9.77
N LYS A 146 -1.25 -1.65 10.03
CA LYS A 146 -2.28 -0.91 10.80
C LYS A 146 -3.64 -0.87 10.09
N LEU A 147 -3.63 -0.72 8.77
CA LEU A 147 -4.84 -0.65 7.95
C LEU A 147 -5.49 -2.03 7.74
N SER A 148 -4.69 -3.09 7.69
CA SER A 148 -5.09 -4.45 7.33
C SER A 148 -6.30 -5.03 8.09
N PRO A 149 -6.54 -4.72 9.38
CA PRO A 149 -7.74 -5.20 10.08
C PRO A 149 -9.06 -4.60 9.58
N TYR A 150 -8.98 -3.48 8.84
CA TYR A 150 -10.13 -2.81 8.24
C TYR A 150 -10.35 -3.19 6.77
N ALA A 151 -9.51 -4.06 6.22
CA ALA A 151 -9.65 -4.49 4.83
C ALA A 151 -11.00 -5.20 4.61
N GLY A 152 -11.73 -4.76 3.57
CA GLY A 152 -13.08 -5.23 3.24
C GLY A 152 -13.12 -6.27 2.11
N PHE A 153 -12.10 -7.14 2.07
CA PHE A 153 -11.97 -8.20 1.05
C PHE A 153 -13.06 -9.27 1.13
#